data_AF-A0A971GQA4-F1
#
_entry.id   AF-A0A971GQA4-F1
#
_cell.length_a   1.000
_cell.length_b   1.000
_cell.length_c   1.000
_cell.angle_alpha   90.00
_cell.angle_beta   90.00
_cell.angle_gamma   90.00
#
_symmetry.space_group_name_H-M   'P 1'
#
loop_
_entity.id
_entity.type
_entity.pdbx_description
1 polymer ?
#
loop_
_entity_poly.entity_id
_entity_poly.type
_entity_poly.pdbx_seq_one_letter_code
_entity_poly.pdbx_strand_id
1 'polypeptide(L)'
;MKKLFLMALVLTMGTTFALTSCGGTKIGGQVQGDEFATEKWVDDNTFQLAASGVANSKLKDKTARRESAKRAAILNAQYQVLEKFKGSKIEGAAGMSDFENTGIAIAQEIQGVVKGGSVKKATFDPDTDACEIIYEVKAKGLKKKVQDADWQ
;
A
#
# COMPACT_ATOMS: atom_id res chain seq x y z
N MET A 1 48.04 -1.34 -44.52
CA MET A 1 46.62 -0.95 -44.71
C MET A 1 45.79 -2.20 -45.00
N LYS A 2 44.55 -2.27 -44.50
CA LYS A 2 43.47 -3.26 -44.79
C LYS A 2 43.29 -4.52 -43.93
N LYS A 3 44.04 -4.79 -42.85
CA LYS A 3 43.72 -5.95 -41.97
C LYS A 3 43.39 -5.62 -40.51
N LEU A 4 43.45 -4.35 -40.11
CA LEU A 4 43.11 -3.89 -38.76
C LEU A 4 41.72 -3.25 -38.64
N PHE A 5 40.96 -3.15 -39.74
CA PHE A 5 39.65 -2.48 -39.76
C PHE A 5 38.44 -3.43 -39.62
N LEU A 6 38.65 -4.75 -39.58
CA LEU A 6 37.56 -5.74 -39.52
C LEU A 6 37.30 -6.30 -38.11
N MET A 7 38.13 -5.94 -37.12
CA MET A 7 37.99 -6.42 -35.73
C MET A 7 37.38 -5.37 -34.79
N ALA A 8 36.78 -4.30 -35.34
CA ALA A 8 36.08 -3.27 -34.58
C ALA A 8 34.55 -3.29 -34.76
N LEU A 9 34.02 -4.18 -35.62
CA LEU A 9 32.57 -4.22 -35.95
C LEU A 9 31.79 -5.31 -35.20
N VAL A 10 32.47 -6.25 -34.53
CA VAL A 10 31.80 -7.39 -33.85
C VAL A 10 31.63 -7.15 -32.34
N LEU A 11 32.24 -6.08 -31.78
CA LEU A 11 32.15 -5.76 -30.36
C LEU A 11 30.96 -4.87 -29.98
N THR A 12 30.15 -4.40 -30.94
CA THR A 12 28.99 -3.51 -30.69
C THR A 12 27.66 -4.25 -30.63
N MET A 13 27.65 -5.58 -30.79
CA MET A 13 26.43 -6.40 -30.85
C MET A 13 26.25 -7.33 -29.64
N GLY A 14 26.81 -6.94 -28.49
CA GLY A 14 26.78 -7.71 -27.24
C GLY A 14 26.16 -6.98 -26.04
N THR A 15 25.53 -5.82 -26.23
CA THR A 15 25.06 -4.95 -25.14
C THR A 15 23.67 -4.39 -25.36
N THR A 16 22.71 -5.23 -25.79
CA THR A 16 21.30 -4.90 -25.63
C THR A 16 20.54 -6.15 -25.17
N PHE A 17 19.63 -5.96 -24.19
CA PHE A 17 18.73 -6.96 -23.60
C PHE A 17 19.20 -7.75 -22.35
N ALA A 18 19.84 -7.05 -21.40
CA ALA A 18 19.40 -7.13 -20.01
C ALA A 18 18.75 -5.76 -19.74
N LEU A 19 17.44 -5.63 -19.59
CA LEU A 19 16.69 -5.92 -18.38
C LEU A 19 15.22 -6.11 -18.78
N THR A 20 14.72 -7.34 -18.82
CA THR A 20 13.29 -7.58 -18.51
C THR A 20 13.10 -7.24 -17.05
N SER A 21 13.05 -5.94 -16.76
CA SER A 21 12.39 -5.43 -15.58
C SER A 21 10.94 -5.89 -15.73
N CYS A 22 10.56 -6.91 -14.95
CA CYS A 22 9.17 -7.08 -14.57
C CYS A 22 8.76 -5.74 -13.98
N GLY A 23 8.11 -4.91 -14.79
CA GLY A 23 7.46 -3.70 -14.36
C GLY A 23 6.40 -4.12 -13.36
N GLY A 24 6.80 -4.18 -12.09
CA GLY A 24 5.87 -4.31 -10.99
C GLY A 24 4.86 -3.22 -11.17
N THR A 25 3.60 -3.64 -11.34
CA THR A 25 2.43 -2.77 -11.36
C THR A 25 2.61 -1.74 -10.25
N LYS A 26 2.88 -0.49 -10.63
CA LYS A 26 2.87 0.61 -9.68
C LYS A 26 1.47 0.64 -9.09
N ILE A 27 1.37 0.28 -7.82
CA ILE A 27 0.19 0.56 -7.01
C ILE A 27 0.16 2.09 -6.88
N GLY A 28 -0.88 2.72 -7.42
CA GLY A 28 -0.95 4.15 -7.66
C GLY A 28 -0.70 4.51 -9.13
N GLY A 29 -1.74 4.36 -9.95
CA GLY A 29 -1.79 4.88 -11.32
C GLY A 29 -2.80 6.02 -11.41
N GLN A 30 -2.43 7.12 -12.09
CA GLN A 30 -3.31 8.25 -12.38
C GLN A 30 -4.60 7.79 -13.04
N VAL A 31 -5.73 8.02 -12.36
CA VAL A 31 -7.04 8.06 -13.00
C VAL A 31 -7.47 9.52 -12.99
N GLN A 32 -7.45 10.18 -14.14
CA GLN A 32 -7.93 11.56 -14.34
C GLN A 32 -7.23 12.67 -13.53
N GLY A 33 -5.95 12.93 -13.79
CA GLY A 33 -5.35 14.27 -13.53
C GLY A 33 -5.21 14.71 -12.07
N ASP A 34 -5.74 13.96 -11.11
CA ASP A 34 -5.52 14.18 -9.68
C ASP A 34 -4.35 13.30 -9.23
N GLU A 35 -3.32 13.92 -8.64
CA GLU A 35 -2.34 13.21 -7.81
C GLU A 35 -3.10 12.62 -6.61
N PHE A 36 -3.56 11.38 -6.72
CA PHE A 36 -4.03 10.64 -5.56
C PHE A 36 -2.82 10.38 -4.67
N ALA A 37 -2.70 11.14 -3.58
CA ALA A 37 -1.86 10.72 -2.47
C ALA A 37 -2.30 9.30 -2.07
N THR A 38 -1.37 8.34 -2.11
CA THR A 38 -1.60 6.92 -1.76
C THR A 38 -2.22 6.77 -0.37
N GLU A 39 -2.13 7.82 0.45
CA GLU A 39 -2.69 7.95 1.79
C GLU A 39 -3.03 9.41 2.10
N LYS A 40 -4.05 9.63 2.94
CA LYS A 40 -4.37 10.95 3.47
C LYS A 40 -5.15 10.90 4.79
N TRP A 41 -4.98 11.93 5.59
CA TRP A 41 -5.96 12.29 6.62
C TRP A 41 -7.08 13.09 5.97
N VAL A 42 -8.33 12.67 6.17
CA VAL A 42 -9.52 13.42 5.73
C VAL A 42 -9.87 14.47 6.77
N ASP A 43 -9.76 14.10 8.04
CA ASP A 43 -9.97 14.93 9.23
C ASP A 43 -9.23 14.28 10.42
N ASP A 44 -9.38 14.83 11.64
CA ASP A 44 -8.74 14.31 12.86
C ASP A 44 -9.22 12.91 13.29
N ASN A 45 -10.29 12.41 12.69
CA ASN A 45 -10.92 11.14 13.02
C ASN A 45 -10.75 10.08 11.92
N THR A 46 -10.32 10.48 10.73
CA THR A 46 -10.51 9.67 9.52
C THR A 46 -9.24 9.62 8.68
N PHE A 47 -8.71 8.42 8.50
CA PHE A 47 -7.58 8.14 7.62
C PHE A 47 -8.03 7.32 6.41
N GLN A 48 -7.50 7.64 5.24
CA GLN A 48 -7.75 6.91 4.01
C GLN A 48 -6.44 6.51 3.34
N LEU A 49 -6.43 5.35 2.68
CA LEU A 49 -5.37 4.98 1.76
C LEU A 49 -5.89 4.19 0.55
N ALA A 50 -5.12 4.20 -0.52
CA ALA A 50 -5.31 3.36 -1.68
C ALA A 50 -4.51 2.05 -1.51
N ALA A 51 -5.16 0.91 -1.73
CA ALA A 51 -4.52 -0.40 -1.69
C ALA A 51 -5.04 -1.29 -2.81
N SER A 52 -4.21 -2.23 -3.26
CA SER A 52 -4.58 -3.18 -4.31
C SER A 52 -4.51 -4.63 -3.85
N GLY A 53 -5.24 -5.49 -4.57
CA GLY A 53 -5.27 -6.93 -4.37
C GLY A 53 -5.42 -7.65 -5.70
N VAL A 54 -4.76 -8.80 -5.81
CA VAL A 54 -4.76 -9.62 -7.02
C VAL A 54 -5.80 -10.73 -6.90
N ALA A 55 -6.47 -11.05 -8.00
CA ALA A 55 -7.43 -12.14 -8.04
C ALA A 55 -6.76 -13.50 -7.81
N ASN A 56 -7.48 -14.41 -7.15
CA ASN A 56 -7.05 -15.80 -7.05
C ASN A 56 -7.22 -16.49 -8.42
N SER A 57 -6.09 -16.84 -9.05
CA SER A 57 -6.02 -17.45 -10.38
C SER A 57 -6.67 -18.83 -10.47
N LYS A 58 -6.94 -19.49 -9.34
CA LYS A 58 -7.64 -20.79 -9.30
C LYS A 58 -9.16 -20.64 -9.50
N LEU A 59 -9.71 -19.44 -9.37
CA LEU A 59 -11.15 -19.18 -9.52
C LEU A 59 -11.50 -18.94 -10.99
N LYS A 60 -12.46 -19.73 -11.50
CA LYS A 60 -12.89 -19.67 -12.90
C LYS A 60 -13.94 -18.60 -13.16
N ASP A 61 -14.79 -18.33 -12.19
CA ASP A 61 -15.82 -17.32 -12.28
C ASP A 61 -15.26 -15.90 -12.06
N LYS A 62 -15.67 -14.97 -12.92
CA LYS A 62 -15.19 -13.57 -12.91
C LYS A 62 -15.62 -12.85 -11.63
N THR A 63 -16.84 -13.08 -11.17
CA THR A 63 -17.35 -12.47 -9.93
C THR A 63 -16.55 -12.97 -8.72
N ALA A 64 -16.32 -14.28 -8.64
CA ALA A 64 -15.52 -14.89 -7.58
C ALA A 64 -14.06 -14.37 -7.58
N ARG A 65 -13.44 -14.22 -8.76
CA ARG A 65 -12.10 -13.63 -8.88
C ARG A 65 -12.05 -12.20 -8.34
N ARG A 66 -13.00 -11.36 -8.73
CA ARG A 66 -13.10 -9.96 -8.27
C ARG A 66 -13.33 -9.88 -6.76
N GLU A 67 -14.20 -10.71 -6.21
CA GLU A 67 -14.40 -10.76 -4.75
C GLU A 67 -13.12 -11.21 -4.02
N SER A 68 -12.37 -12.16 -4.58
CA SER A 68 -11.07 -12.54 -4.04
C SER A 68 -10.07 -11.40 -4.08
N ALA A 69 -9.99 -10.67 -5.20
CA ALA A 69 -9.09 -9.53 -5.36
C ALA A 69 -9.42 -8.40 -4.36
N LYS A 70 -10.72 -8.10 -4.18
CA LYS A 70 -11.19 -7.11 -3.22
C LYS A 70 -10.84 -7.48 -1.78
N ARG A 71 -11.01 -8.76 -1.39
CA ARG A 71 -10.59 -9.24 -0.07
C ARG A 71 -9.09 -9.12 0.14
N ALA A 72 -8.29 -9.45 -0.87
CA ALA A 72 -6.83 -9.27 -0.81
C ALA A 72 -6.46 -7.78 -0.65
N ALA A 73 -7.15 -6.88 -1.36
CA ALA A 73 -6.94 -5.43 -1.25
C ALA A 73 -7.29 -4.90 0.14
N ILE A 74 -8.39 -5.38 0.75
CA ILE A 74 -8.78 -5.02 2.12
C ILE A 74 -7.72 -5.48 3.13
N LEU A 75 -7.24 -6.73 3.02
CA LEU A 75 -6.19 -7.23 3.89
C LEU A 75 -4.92 -6.39 3.74
N ASN A 76 -4.49 -6.12 2.50
CA ASN A 76 -3.34 -5.28 2.21
C ASN A 76 -3.48 -3.88 2.84
N ALA A 77 -4.65 -3.25 2.69
CA ALA A 77 -4.93 -1.97 3.34
C ALA A 77 -4.80 -2.05 4.86
N GLN A 78 -5.40 -3.07 5.49
CA GLN A 78 -5.31 -3.26 6.94
C GLN A 78 -3.87 -3.41 7.42
N TYR A 79 -3.05 -4.18 6.70
CA TYR A 79 -1.62 -4.30 7.02
C TYR A 79 -0.90 -2.96 6.93
N GLN A 80 -1.08 -2.22 5.83
CA GLN A 80 -0.42 -0.92 5.63
C GLN A 80 -0.82 0.11 6.69
N VAL A 81 -2.11 0.21 7.06
CA VAL A 81 -2.53 1.12 8.13
C VAL A 81 -1.89 0.73 9.46
N LEU A 82 -1.88 -0.56 9.79
CA LEU A 82 -1.30 -1.04 11.05
C LEU A 82 0.19 -0.72 11.12
N GLU A 83 0.95 -0.96 10.06
CA GLU A 83 2.37 -0.64 10.01
C GLU A 83 2.62 0.86 10.18
N LYS A 84 1.85 1.69 9.46
CA LYS A 84 1.93 3.15 9.59
C LYS A 84 1.65 3.62 11.03
N PHE A 85 0.54 3.18 11.61
CA PHE A 85 0.13 3.60 12.94
C PHE A 85 1.07 3.06 14.03
N LYS A 86 1.64 1.86 13.85
CA LYS A 86 2.69 1.35 14.75
C LYS A 86 3.96 2.19 14.66
N GLY A 87 4.42 2.54 13.45
CA GLY A 87 5.59 3.40 13.24
C GLY A 87 5.44 4.75 13.93
N SER A 88 4.34 5.45 13.67
CA SER A 88 4.05 6.74 14.31
C SER A 88 3.97 6.65 15.84
N LYS A 89 3.52 5.51 16.37
CA LYS A 89 3.49 5.29 17.82
C LYS A 89 4.82 4.99 18.46
N ILE A 90 5.69 4.23 17.79
CA ILE A 90 7.03 3.92 18.30
C ILE A 90 7.86 5.20 18.34
N GLU A 91 7.83 5.98 17.25
CA GLU A 91 8.51 7.29 17.19
C GLU A 91 8.03 8.21 18.32
N GLY A 92 6.73 8.21 18.58
CA GLY A 92 6.14 9.03 19.63
C GLY A 92 6.27 8.53 21.08
N ALA A 93 6.63 7.27 21.29
CA ALA A 93 6.75 6.72 22.64
C ALA A 93 8.21 6.59 23.12
N ALA A 94 9.18 6.89 22.26
CA ALA A 94 10.60 6.87 22.58
C ALA A 94 10.91 7.85 23.74
N GLY A 95 10.91 7.35 24.98
CA GLY A 95 11.18 8.12 26.21
C GLY A 95 10.17 7.94 27.35
N MET A 96 9.06 7.21 27.15
CA MET A 96 8.02 7.05 28.18
C MET A 96 8.25 5.81 29.08
N SER A 97 8.19 5.98 30.40
CA SER A 97 8.39 4.90 31.39
C SER A 97 7.26 3.86 31.43
N ASP A 98 6.04 4.24 31.05
CA ASP A 98 4.83 3.40 31.15
C ASP A 98 4.32 2.87 29.78
N PHE A 99 5.21 2.83 28.79
CA PHE A 99 4.86 2.42 27.44
C PHE A 99 4.34 0.98 27.35
N GLU A 100 4.85 0.05 28.16
CA GLU A 100 4.50 -1.37 28.05
C GLU A 100 3.00 -1.62 28.29
N ASN A 101 2.41 -1.10 29.37
CA ASN A 101 1.02 -1.38 29.71
C ASN A 101 0.04 -0.51 28.91
N THR A 102 0.30 0.79 28.80
CA THR A 102 -0.56 1.73 28.09
C THR A 102 -0.48 1.51 26.57
N GLY A 103 0.69 1.13 26.07
CA GLY A 103 0.92 0.83 24.66
C GLY A 103 0.16 -0.40 24.17
N ILE A 104 0.03 -1.46 24.98
CA ILE A 104 -0.70 -2.68 24.60
C ILE A 104 -2.19 -2.41 24.40
N ALA A 105 -2.84 -1.72 25.34
CA ALA A 105 -4.27 -1.42 25.26
C ALA A 105 -4.60 -0.54 24.04
N ILE A 106 -3.78 0.49 23.80
CA ILE A 106 -3.92 1.36 22.63
C ILE A 106 -3.68 0.58 21.34
N ALA A 107 -2.68 -0.30 21.28
CA ALA A 107 -2.40 -1.12 20.11
C ALA A 107 -3.58 -2.05 19.75
N GLN A 108 -4.23 -2.65 20.75
CA GLN A 108 -5.42 -3.48 20.57
C GLN A 108 -6.62 -2.65 20.06
N GLU A 109 -6.84 -1.45 20.63
CA GLU A 109 -7.89 -0.54 20.17
C GLU A 109 -7.67 -0.14 18.70
N ILE A 110 -6.46 0.32 18.37
CA ILE A 110 -6.09 0.69 17.00
C ILE A 110 -6.25 -0.50 16.07
N GLN A 111 -5.87 -1.71 16.49
CA GLN A 111 -6.07 -2.91 15.68
C GLN A 111 -7.56 -3.18 15.39
N GLY A 112 -8.42 -3.02 16.40
CA GLY A 112 -9.87 -3.13 16.22
C GLY A 112 -10.41 -2.10 15.24
N VAL A 113 -9.98 -0.84 15.39
CA VAL A 113 -10.38 0.28 14.52
C VAL A 113 -9.95 0.04 13.06
N VAL A 114 -8.72 -0.41 12.82
CA VAL A 114 -8.24 -0.71 11.47
C VAL A 114 -9.00 -1.86 10.83
N LYS A 115 -9.23 -2.95 11.57
CA LYS A 115 -10.01 -4.11 11.09
C LYS A 115 -11.47 -3.76 10.81
N GLY A 116 -12.04 -2.81 11.54
CA GLY A 116 -13.40 -2.28 11.37
C GLY A 116 -13.54 -1.20 10.30
N GLY A 117 -12.47 -0.88 9.56
CA GLY A 117 -12.52 0.07 8.45
C GLY A 117 -13.45 -0.38 7.31
N SER A 118 -13.68 0.52 6.36
CA SER A 118 -14.64 0.31 5.26
C SER A 118 -14.06 0.68 3.91
N VAL A 119 -14.55 0.02 2.85
CA VAL A 119 -14.17 0.34 1.46
C VAL A 119 -15.08 1.45 0.95
N LYS A 120 -14.50 2.63 0.65
CA LYS A 120 -15.23 3.76 0.04
C LYS A 120 -15.41 3.61 -1.45
N LYS A 121 -14.40 3.09 -2.13
CA LYS A 121 -14.38 2.89 -3.57
C LYS A 121 -13.64 1.60 -3.87
N ALA A 122 -14.13 0.86 -4.87
CA ALA A 122 -13.45 -0.30 -5.43
C ALA A 122 -13.50 -0.20 -6.95
N THR A 123 -12.34 -0.30 -7.58
CA THR A 123 -12.18 -0.32 -9.04
C THR A 123 -11.56 -1.65 -9.41
N PHE A 124 -12.05 -2.26 -10.50
CA PHE A 124 -11.52 -3.51 -11.00
C PHE A 124 -10.86 -3.30 -12.35
N ASP A 125 -9.67 -3.88 -12.50
CA ASP A 125 -9.01 -3.98 -13.79
C ASP A 125 -9.80 -4.95 -14.69
N PRO A 126 -10.16 -4.54 -15.92
CA PRO A 126 -11.00 -5.35 -16.80
C PRO A 126 -10.32 -6.62 -17.32
N ASP A 127 -8.99 -6.62 -17.40
CA ASP A 127 -8.18 -7.66 -18.04
C ASP A 127 -7.67 -8.69 -17.02
N THR A 128 -7.26 -8.22 -15.85
CA THR A 128 -6.65 -9.04 -14.79
C THR A 128 -7.60 -9.37 -13.64
N ASP A 129 -8.77 -8.72 -13.58
CA ASP A 129 -9.69 -8.77 -12.43
C ASP A 129 -9.05 -8.34 -11.08
N ALA A 130 -7.88 -7.70 -11.12
CA ALA A 130 -7.27 -7.07 -9.94
C ALA A 130 -8.17 -5.95 -9.41
N CYS A 131 -8.08 -5.69 -8.10
CA CYS A 131 -8.90 -4.69 -7.43
C CYS A 131 -8.02 -3.62 -6.79
N GLU A 132 -8.38 -2.36 -6.98
CA GLU A 132 -7.87 -1.23 -6.22
C GLU A 132 -9.00 -0.65 -5.37
N ILE A 133 -8.73 -0.36 -4.10
CA ILE A 133 -9.71 0.19 -3.16
C ILE A 133 -9.21 1.47 -2.53
N ILE A 134 -10.15 2.32 -2.12
CA ILE A 134 -9.93 3.34 -1.10
C ILE A 134 -10.48 2.80 0.22
N TYR A 135 -9.58 2.51 1.16
CA TYR A 135 -9.94 2.01 2.49
C TYR A 135 -9.97 3.17 3.48
N GLU A 136 -11.05 3.28 4.25
CA GLU A 136 -11.26 4.30 5.26
C GLU A 136 -11.29 3.69 6.66
N VAL A 137 -10.47 4.25 7.55
CA VAL A 137 -10.46 3.94 8.97
C VAL A 137 -10.94 5.17 9.73
N LYS A 138 -11.91 4.98 10.63
CA LYS A 138 -12.54 6.08 11.37
C LYS A 138 -12.65 5.77 12.86
N ALA A 139 -12.15 6.67 13.69
CA ALA A 139 -12.36 6.67 15.14
C ALA A 139 -12.23 8.08 15.69
N LYS A 140 -12.93 8.37 16.80
CA LYS A 140 -12.84 9.68 17.45
C LYS A 140 -11.39 9.95 17.89
N GLY A 141 -10.84 11.08 17.44
CA GLY A 141 -9.47 11.51 17.71
C GLY A 141 -8.42 10.56 17.14
N LEU A 142 -8.72 9.81 16.08
CA LEU A 142 -7.81 8.81 15.51
C LEU A 142 -6.41 9.37 15.23
N LYS A 143 -6.35 10.58 14.66
CA LYS A 143 -5.09 11.25 14.32
C LYS A 143 -4.23 11.48 15.55
N LYS A 144 -4.79 12.11 16.58
CA LYS A 144 -4.17 12.26 17.90
C LYS A 144 -3.80 10.92 18.51
N LYS A 145 -4.69 9.93 18.43
CA LYS A 145 -4.46 8.58 18.94
C LYS A 145 -3.33 7.85 18.24
N VAL A 146 -2.83 8.26 17.07
CA VAL A 146 -1.72 7.58 16.38
C VAL A 146 -0.50 8.48 16.14
N GLN A 147 -0.68 9.79 16.14
CA GLN A 147 0.38 10.79 15.90
C GLN A 147 0.80 11.54 17.16
N ASP A 148 -0.08 11.72 18.16
CA ASP A 148 0.31 12.52 19.31
C ASP A 148 1.25 11.72 20.21
N ALA A 149 2.47 12.22 20.12
CA ALA A 149 3.51 12.26 21.11
C ALA A 149 4.00 13.70 21.20
N ASP A 150 3.07 14.64 21.31
CA ASP A 150 3.43 15.97 21.78
C ASP A 150 3.61 15.87 23.30
N TRP A 151 4.87 15.70 23.69
CA TRP A 151 5.32 15.81 25.07
C TRP A 151 5.53 17.31 25.35
N GLN A 152 4.76 17.88 26.27
CA GLN A 152 5.25 18.98 27.11
C GLN A 152 5.91 18.39 28.34
#